data_AF-A0A3C0PCD7-F1
#
_entry.id   AF-A0A3C0PCD7-F1
#
_cell.length_a   1.000
_cell.length_b   1.000
_cell.length_c   1.000
_cell.angle_alpha   90.00
_cell.angle_beta   90.00
_cell.angle_gamma   90.00
#
_symmetry.space_group_name_H-M   'P 1'
#
loop_
_entity.id
_entity.type
_entity.pdbx_description
1 polymer ?
#
loop_
_entity_poly.entity_id
_entity_poly.type
_entity_poly.pdbx_seq_one_letter_code
_entity_poly.pdbx_strand_id
1 'polypeptide(L)'
;MVAANLSKIRKEAGRLARANKDAEPNIKIIYWFPHDVEIRLVEVEENTVPTMSGELEPFYFSAAPKEGIRSASAIAIIRPDEYRKLKLPQGWGTWNDAVKLEVSPK
;
A
#
# COMPACT_ATOMS: atom_id res chain seq x y z
N MET A 1 -5.48 12.26 20.59
CA MET A 1 -4.10 11.85 20.22
C MET A 1 -4.00 11.05 18.91
N VAL A 2 -5.11 10.57 18.33
CA VAL A 2 -5.12 9.69 17.13
C VAL A 2 -4.72 10.40 15.82
N ALA A 3 -5.17 11.64 15.60
CA ALA A 3 -4.95 12.36 14.33
C ALA A 3 -3.47 12.63 14.00
N ALA A 4 -2.63 12.84 15.02
CA ALA A 4 -1.21 13.11 14.82
C ALA A 4 -0.44 11.89 14.32
N ASN A 5 -0.91 10.67 14.62
CA ASN A 5 -0.24 9.44 14.19
C ASN A 5 -0.57 9.11 12.74
N LEU A 6 -1.83 9.30 12.34
CA LEU A 6 -2.27 9.05 10.97
C LEU A 6 -1.54 9.94 9.94
N SER A 7 -1.29 11.21 10.29
CA SER A 7 -0.46 12.13 9.50
C SER A 7 0.97 11.59 9.27
N LYS A 8 1.59 11.03 10.32
CA LYS A 8 2.95 10.47 10.24
C LYS A 8 2.97 9.21 9.37
N ILE A 9 2.03 8.28 9.60
CA ILE A 9 1.88 7.07 8.79
C ILE A 9 1.65 7.43 7.32
N ARG A 10 0.76 8.39 7.04
CA ARG A 10 0.53 8.87 5.67
C ARG A 10 1.82 9.39 5.01
N LYS A 11 2.63 10.15 5.74
CA LYS A 11 3.90 10.68 5.22
C LYS A 11 4.93 9.58 4.99
N GLU A 12 4.93 8.52 5.80
CA GLU A 12 5.77 7.34 5.58
C GLU A 12 5.26 6.50 4.40
N ALA A 13 3.95 6.26 4.31
CA ALA A 13 3.31 5.58 3.20
C ALA A 13 3.61 6.27 1.86
N GLY A 14 3.54 7.61 1.80
CA GLY A 14 3.90 8.36 0.60
C GLY A 14 5.39 8.28 0.22
N ARG A 15 6.29 8.14 1.20
CA ARG A 15 7.72 7.92 0.95
C ARG A 15 7.98 6.52 0.42
N LEU A 16 7.34 5.50 1.02
CA LEU A 16 7.43 4.11 0.57
C LEU A 16 6.86 3.95 -0.83
N ALA A 17 5.66 4.49 -1.08
CA ALA A 17 5.02 4.48 -2.39
C ALA A 17 5.90 5.10 -3.48
N ARG A 18 6.59 6.20 -3.17
CA ARG A 18 7.54 6.83 -4.09
C ARG A 18 8.76 5.95 -4.33
N ALA A 19 9.35 5.38 -3.28
CA ALA A 19 10.49 4.49 -3.42
C ALA A 19 10.15 3.25 -4.28
N ASN A 20 8.97 2.66 -4.06
CA ASN A 20 8.48 1.53 -4.85
C ASN A 20 8.25 1.95 -6.31
N LYS A 21 7.62 3.10 -6.58
CA LYS A 21 7.43 3.62 -7.94
C LYS A 21 8.75 3.93 -8.66
N ASP A 22 9.76 4.43 -7.94
CA ASP A 22 11.08 4.71 -8.49
C ASP A 22 11.83 3.39 -8.82
N ALA A 23 11.63 2.34 -8.01
CA ALA A 23 12.21 1.01 -8.21
C ALA A 23 11.48 0.21 -9.31
N GLU A 24 10.15 0.35 -9.39
CA GLU A 24 9.25 -0.37 -10.29
C GLU A 24 8.42 0.62 -11.13
N PRO A 25 8.97 1.09 -12.27
CA PRO A 25 8.31 2.10 -13.11
C PRO A 25 6.97 1.66 -13.70
N ASN A 26 6.68 0.36 -13.73
CA ASN A 26 5.43 -0.24 -14.22
C ASN A 26 4.23 0.01 -13.29
N ILE A 27 4.44 0.34 -12.00
CA ILE A 27 3.37 0.67 -11.04
C ILE A 27 2.56 1.85 -11.56
N LYS A 28 1.29 1.64 -11.89
CA LYS A 28 0.42 2.70 -12.45
C LYS A 28 -0.23 3.53 -11.36
N ILE A 29 -0.69 2.88 -10.30
CA ILE A 29 -1.46 3.50 -9.23
C ILE A 29 -1.04 2.85 -7.92
N ILE A 30 -0.92 3.65 -6.86
CA ILE A 30 -0.73 3.15 -5.50
C ILE A 30 -1.89 3.64 -4.65
N TYR A 31 -2.58 2.71 -3.99
CA TYR A 31 -3.62 3.00 -3.00
C TYR A 31 -3.08 2.75 -1.61
N TRP A 32 -3.32 3.69 -0.70
CA TRP A 32 -3.02 3.54 0.73
C TRP A 32 -4.30 3.29 1.51
N PHE A 33 -4.28 2.26 2.35
CA PHE A 33 -5.35 1.97 3.31
C PHE A 33 -4.97 2.54 4.68
N PRO A 34 -5.70 3.54 5.20
CA PRO A 34 -5.39 4.18 6.47
C PRO A 34 -5.33 3.21 7.65
N HIS A 35 -4.26 3.30 8.45
CA HIS A 35 -4.12 2.61 9.73
C HIS A 35 -3.27 3.46 10.68
N ASP A 36 -3.38 3.21 11.98
CA ASP A 36 -2.75 4.02 13.03
C ASP A 36 -1.27 3.67 13.26
N VAL A 37 -0.85 2.45 12.94
CA VAL A 37 0.52 1.94 13.19
C VAL A 37 1.16 1.17 12.03
N GLU A 38 0.42 0.91 10.95
CA GLU A 38 0.88 0.09 9.83
C GLU A 38 0.70 0.84 8.51
N ILE A 39 1.63 0.66 7.57
CA ILE A 39 1.48 1.15 6.20
C ILE A 39 0.88 0.04 5.35
N ARG A 40 -0.29 0.26 4.76
CA ARG A 40 -0.96 -0.72 3.89
C ARG A 40 -1.07 -0.16 2.49
N LEU A 41 -0.36 -0.77 1.53
CA LEU A 41 -0.35 -0.34 0.15
C LEU A 41 -0.92 -1.41 -0.77
N VAL A 42 -1.64 -0.97 -1.80
CA VAL A 42 -1.98 -1.77 -2.97
C VAL A 42 -1.40 -1.09 -4.20
N GLU A 43 -0.56 -1.82 -4.90
CA GLU A 43 0.13 -1.39 -6.11
C GLU A 43 -0.57 -2.02 -7.31
N VAL A 44 -0.91 -1.18 -8.28
CA VAL A 44 -1.59 -1.62 -9.50
C VAL A 44 -0.60 -1.67 -10.65
N GLU A 45 -0.36 -2.86 -11.18
CA GLU A 45 0.62 -3.14 -12.23
C GLU A 45 0.00 -3.99 -13.34
N GLU A 46 0.27 -3.65 -14.60
CA GLU A 46 -0.23 -4.44 -15.75
C GLU A 46 0.44 -5.81 -15.86
N ASN A 47 1.71 -5.91 -15.47
CA ASN A 47 2.56 -7.07 -15.74
C ASN A 47 2.71 -8.02 -14.54
N THR A 48 1.81 -7.96 -13.55
CA THR A 48 1.81 -8.90 -12.42
C THR A 48 0.99 -10.18 -12.72
N VAL A 49 1.16 -11.21 -11.90
CA VAL A 49 0.35 -12.44 -11.96
C VAL A 49 -1.03 -12.15 -11.36
N PRO A 50 -2.14 -12.62 -11.96
CA PRO A 50 -3.46 -12.39 -11.40
C PRO A 50 -3.65 -13.21 -10.12
N THR A 51 -4.39 -12.65 -9.17
CA THR A 51 -4.80 -13.33 -7.95
C THR A 51 -5.81 -14.44 -8.25
N MET A 52 -5.50 -15.67 -7.87
CA MET A 52 -6.36 -16.84 -8.11
C MET A 52 -7.35 -17.11 -6.97
N SER A 53 -7.05 -16.65 -5.76
CA SER A 53 -7.85 -16.89 -4.55
C SER A 53 -9.10 -15.99 -4.47
N GLY A 54 -9.12 -14.88 -5.22
CA GLY A 54 -10.11 -13.81 -5.05
C GLY A 54 -9.90 -12.97 -3.79
N GLU A 55 -8.81 -13.19 -3.04
CA GLU A 55 -8.45 -12.44 -1.84
C GLU A 55 -7.19 -11.61 -2.12
N LEU A 56 -7.13 -10.38 -1.61
CA LEU A 56 -5.91 -9.59 -1.69
C LEU A 56 -4.83 -10.29 -0.84
N GLU A 57 -3.64 -10.48 -1.41
CA GLU A 57 -2.53 -11.21 -0.80
C GLU A 57 -1.33 -10.27 -0.53
N PRO A 58 -1.26 -9.60 0.64
CA PRO A 58 -0.16 -8.70 0.95
C PRO A 58 1.08 -9.46 1.42
N PHE A 59 2.24 -8.95 1.03
CA PHE A 59 3.53 -9.23 1.66
C PHE A 59 3.70 -8.34 2.89
N TYR A 60 4.06 -8.94 4.03
CA TYR A 60 4.24 -8.23 5.29
C TYR A 60 5.72 -8.04 5.61
N PHE A 61 6.08 -6.81 5.95
CA PHE A 61 7.42 -6.38 6.30
C PHE A 61 7.42 -5.79 7.71
N SER A 62 8.31 -6.30 8.55
CA SER A 62 8.48 -5.78 9.91
C SER A 62 9.07 -4.37 9.89
N ALA A 63 8.73 -3.57 10.89
CA ALA A 63 9.46 -2.33 11.13
C ALA A 63 10.95 -2.65 11.40
N ALA A 64 11.84 -1.84 10.84
CA ALA A 64 13.28 -1.87 11.12
C ALA A 64 13.76 -0.49 11.58
N PRO A 65 13.46 -0.07 12.83
CA PRO A 65 13.72 1.30 13.28
C PRO A 65 15.22 1.67 13.24
N LYS A 66 16.10 0.68 13.40
CA LYS A 66 17.57 0.84 13.28
C LYS A 66 18.01 1.20 11.86
N GLU A 67 17.19 0.87 10.86
CA GLU A 67 17.42 1.14 9.45
C GLU A 67 16.55 2.30 8.94
N GLY A 68 15.87 3.00 9.86
CA GLY A 68 15.01 4.14 9.53
C GLY A 68 13.58 3.77 9.10
N ILE A 69 13.21 2.49 9.08
CA ILE A 69 11.86 2.01 8.79
C ILE A 69 11.07 1.91 10.09
N ARG A 70 10.23 2.90 10.38
CA ARG A 70 9.57 3.04 11.69
C ARG A 70 8.29 2.24 11.83
N SER A 71 7.55 2.11 10.73
CA SER A 71 6.25 1.44 10.70
C SER A 71 6.39 0.11 9.99
N ALA A 72 5.68 -0.92 10.47
CA ALA A 72 5.50 -2.14 9.70
C ALA A 72 4.70 -1.81 8.43
N SER A 73 4.89 -2.60 7.37
CA SER A 73 4.18 -2.40 6.12
C SER A 73 3.64 -3.69 5.54
N ALA A 74 2.47 -3.59 4.91
CA ALA A 74 1.86 -4.63 4.11
C ALA A 74 1.65 -4.09 2.69
N ILE A 75 2.13 -4.82 1.69
CA ILE A 75 2.09 -4.40 0.28
C ILE A 75 1.51 -5.53 -0.54
N ALA A 76 0.45 -5.24 -1.30
CA ALA A 76 -0.11 -6.18 -2.27
C ALA A 76 0.02 -5.60 -3.68
N ILE A 77 0.28 -6.46 -4.66
CA ILE A 77 0.36 -6.08 -6.08
C ILE A 77 -0.81 -6.74 -6.79
N ILE A 78 -1.56 -5.97 -7.57
CA ILE A 78 -2.74 -6.44 -8.31
C ILE A 78 -2.72 -5.92 -9.73
N ARG A 79 -3.49 -6.58 -10.60
CA ARG A 79 -3.78 -6.07 -11.94
C ARG A 79 -4.85 -4.96 -11.91
N PRO A 80 -4.88 -4.09 -12.94
CA PRO A 80 -5.90 -3.05 -13.04
C PRO A 80 -7.33 -3.58 -13.01
N ASP A 81 -7.58 -4.75 -13.59
CA ASP A 81 -8.90 -5.36 -13.66
C ASP A 81 -9.32 -6.05 -12.36
N GLU A 82 -8.45 -6.17 -11.36
CA GLU A 82 -8.74 -6.74 -10.04
C GLU A 82 -9.14 -5.68 -9.01
N TYR A 83 -8.93 -4.39 -9.33
CA TYR A 83 -9.30 -3.27 -8.48
C TYR A 83 -10.77 -3.34 -8.09
N ARG A 84 -11.04 -3.30 -6.78
CA ARG A 84 -12.38 -3.42 -6.17
C ARG A 84 -13.09 -4.77 -6.38
N LYS A 85 -12.41 -5.79 -6.91
CA LYS A 85 -12.97 -7.14 -7.05
C LYS A 85 -12.45 -8.10 -5.98
N LEU A 86 -11.22 -7.91 -5.51
CA LEU A 86 -10.62 -8.75 -4.48
C LEU A 86 -11.18 -8.42 -3.09
N LYS A 87 -11.35 -9.47 -2.29
CA LYS A 87 -11.68 -9.35 -0.87
C LYS A 87 -10.46 -8.85 -0.09
N LEU A 88 -10.63 -7.79 0.69
CA LEU A 88 -9.56 -7.21 1.49
C LEU A 88 -9.28 -8.05 2.75
N PRO A 89 -8.04 -8.03 3.28
CA PRO A 89 -7.73 -8.68 4.54
C PRO A 89 -8.53 -8.06 5.69
N GLN A 90 -8.75 -8.86 6.74
CA GLN A 90 -9.47 -8.38 7.92
C GLN A 90 -8.79 -7.14 8.50
N GLY A 91 -9.59 -6.12 8.82
CA GLY A 91 -9.11 -4.87 9.43
C GLY A 91 -8.59 -3.81 8.43
N TRP A 92 -8.57 -4.09 7.12
CA TRP A 92 -8.22 -3.10 6.09
C TRP A 92 -9.37 -2.15 5.73
N GLY A 93 -10.59 -2.42 6.23
CA GLY A 93 -11.77 -1.66 5.88
C GLY A 93 -12.31 -2.06 4.51
N THR A 94 -12.66 -1.07 3.69
CA THR A 94 -13.24 -1.24 2.37
C THR A 94 -12.42 -0.51 1.31
N TRP A 95 -12.64 -0.83 0.04
CA TRP A 95 -12.03 -0.10 -1.07
C TRP A 95 -12.41 1.38 -1.14
N ASN A 96 -13.48 1.81 -0.45
CA ASN A 96 -13.87 3.22 -0.36
C ASN A 96 -13.02 4.00 0.66
N ASP A 97 -12.35 3.30 1.57
CA ASP A 97 -11.43 3.90 2.55
C ASP A 97 -10.03 4.12 1.95
N ALA A 98 -9.77 3.52 0.79
CA ALA A 98 -8.50 3.62 0.09
C ALA A 98 -8.26 5.04 -0.45
N VAL A 99 -7.08 5.58 -0.14
CA VAL A 99 -6.62 6.88 -0.63
C VAL A 99 -5.61 6.65 -1.75
N LYS A 100 -5.93 7.10 -2.96
CA LYS A 100 -4.94 7.13 -4.06
C LYS A 100 -3.79 8.07 -3.68
N LEU A 101 -2.56 7.58 -3.76
CA LEU A 101 -1.36 8.37 -3.54
C LEU A 101 -0.85 8.92 -4.88
N GLU A 102 -0.62 10.23 -4.93
CA GLU A 102 0.02 10.88 -6.07
C GLU A 102 1.54 10.67 -5.96
N VAL A 103 2.07 9.77 -6.79
CA VAL A 103 3.51 9.50 -6.94
C VAL A 103 3.95 9.99 -8.32
N SER A 104 4.22 11.30 -8.42
CA SER A 104 4.87 11.86 -9.61
C SER A 104 6.32 11.36 -9.68
N PRO A 105 6.82 10.91 -10.84
CA PRO A 105 8.24 10.63 -11.02
C PRO A 105 9.05 11.91 -10.75
N LYS A 106 10.30 11.74 -10.28
CA LYS A 106 11.25 12.85 -10.17
C LYS A 106 11.65 13.38 -11.54
#